data_AF-A0A2K9PUA8-F1
#
_entry.id   AF-A0A2K9PUA8-F1
#
_cell.length_a   1.000
_cell.length_b   1.000
_cell.length_c   1.000
_cell.angle_alpha   90.00
_cell.angle_beta   90.00
_cell.angle_gamma   90.00
#
_symmetry.space_group_name_H-M   'P 1'
#
loop_
_entity.id
_entity.type
_entity.pdbx_description
1 polymer ?
#
loop_
_entity_poly.entity_id
_entity_poly.type
_entity_poly.pdbx_seq_one_letter_code
_entity_poly.pdbx_strand_id
1 'polypeptide(L)'
;MCCQNTIAKNYSGQLSFCEDCQIYRLTFNNICIEFDEQEFSSFQMFLEAIDVDYWETKYERTAMGRKIPIQTIQHNLTIILNKQELEALKDLVMLKTKKPFNELSVIDIDYLFFLN
;
A
#
# COMPACT_ATOMS: atom_id res chain seq x y z
N MET A 1 -3.65 21.60 -17.38
CA MET A 1 -4.25 20.64 -16.42
C MET A 1 -3.36 19.42 -16.42
N CYS A 2 -2.78 19.04 -15.28
CA CYS A 2 -1.88 17.88 -15.19
C CYS A 2 -2.68 16.60 -15.48
N CYS A 3 -2.41 15.94 -16.61
CA CYS A 3 -3.01 14.65 -16.94
C CYS A 3 -2.27 13.56 -16.15
N GLN A 4 -3.01 12.86 -15.28
CA GLN A 4 -2.47 11.71 -14.57
C GLN A 4 -3.13 10.45 -15.09
N ASN A 5 -2.32 9.57 -15.65
CA ASN A 5 -2.76 8.29 -16.19
C ASN A 5 -2.69 7.24 -15.09
N THR A 6 -3.80 6.56 -14.81
CA THR A 6 -3.83 5.46 -13.85
C THR A 6 -3.11 4.25 -14.44
N ILE A 7 -2.10 3.74 -13.75
CA ILE A 7 -1.30 2.60 -14.19
C ILE A 7 -1.54 1.33 -13.37
N ALA A 8 -2.02 1.46 -12.13
CA ALA A 8 -2.48 0.34 -11.30
C ALA A 8 -3.59 0.79 -10.36
N LYS A 9 -4.53 -0.12 -10.04
CA LYS A 9 -5.66 0.18 -9.16
C LYS A 9 -6.16 -1.09 -8.48
N ASN A 10 -6.49 -0.98 -7.20
CA ASN A 10 -7.18 -2.02 -6.44
C ASN A 10 -8.17 -1.39 -5.44
N TYR A 11 -8.74 -2.20 -4.56
CA TYR A 11 -9.74 -1.76 -3.59
C TYR A 11 -9.17 -0.79 -2.53
N SER A 12 -7.87 -0.85 -2.26
CA SER A 12 -7.19 -0.01 -1.26
C SER A 12 -6.61 1.27 -1.85
N GLY A 13 -6.49 1.40 -3.17
CA GLY A 13 -5.83 2.56 -3.74
C GLY A 13 -5.60 2.54 -5.25
N GLN A 14 -4.79 3.50 -5.68
CA GLN A 14 -4.47 3.77 -7.07
C GLN A 14 -3.04 4.30 -7.19
N LEU A 15 -2.32 3.82 -8.21
CA LEU A 15 -1.07 4.38 -8.67
C LEU A 15 -1.28 5.03 -10.04
N SER A 16 -0.85 6.28 -10.15
CA SER A 16 -0.90 7.07 -11.38
C SER A 16 0.49 7.57 -11.75
N PHE A 17 0.69 7.83 -13.04
CA PHE A 17 1.91 8.46 -13.54
C PHE A 17 1.55 9.67 -14.42
N CYS A 18 2.32 10.74 -14.28
CA CYS A 18 2.24 11.92 -15.15
C CYS A 18 3.48 12.01 -16.03
N GLU A 19 3.30 11.91 -17.35
CA GLU A 19 4.39 12.01 -18.31
C GLU A 19 4.98 13.44 -18.39
N ASP A 20 4.17 14.48 -18.17
CA ASP A 20 4.66 15.86 -18.21
C ASP A 20 5.53 16.20 -16.99
N CYS A 21 5.15 15.69 -15.81
CA CYS A 21 5.84 15.97 -14.55
C CYS A 21 6.92 14.92 -14.22
N GLN A 22 6.89 13.75 -14.86
CA GLN A 22 7.72 12.59 -14.52
C GLN A 22 7.55 12.15 -13.06
N ILE A 23 6.31 12.22 -12.55
CA ILE A 23 5.98 11.89 -11.15
C ILE A 23 5.02 10.70 -11.09
N TYR A 24 5.34 9.75 -10.22
CA TYR A 24 4.43 8.72 -9.76
C TYR A 24 3.63 9.25 -8.57
N ARG A 25 2.30 9.11 -8.61
CA ARG A 25 1.42 9.42 -7.49
C ARG A 25 0.71 8.18 -7.01
N LEU A 26 1.00 7.78 -5.78
CA LEU A 26 0.35 6.69 -5.08
C LEU A 26 -0.66 7.25 -4.09
N THR A 27 -1.94 6.95 -4.29
CA THR A 27 -3.00 7.17 -3.31
C THR A 27 -3.39 5.81 -2.75
N PHE A 28 -3.21 5.60 -1.44
CA PHE A 28 -3.47 4.33 -0.77
C PHE A 28 -4.17 4.58 0.56
N ASN A 29 -5.37 4.05 0.77
CA ASN A 29 -6.19 4.34 1.94
C ASN A 29 -6.29 5.87 2.21
N ASN A 30 -5.67 6.33 3.30
CA ASN A 30 -5.63 7.73 3.73
C ASN A 30 -4.28 8.42 3.47
N ILE A 31 -3.37 7.80 2.71
CA ILE A 31 -2.05 8.35 2.38
C ILE A 31 -1.94 8.68 0.88
N CYS A 32 -1.23 9.77 0.59
CA CYS A 32 -0.83 10.15 -0.76
C CYS A 32 0.67 10.38 -0.75
N ILE A 33 1.39 9.72 -1.64
CA ILE A 33 2.84 9.84 -1.78
C ILE A 33 3.16 10.11 -3.25
N GLU A 34 4.02 11.07 -3.49
CA GLU A 34 4.57 11.39 -4.80
C GLU A 34 6.03 10.98 -4.83
N PHE A 35 6.47 10.42 -5.95
CA PHE A 35 7.82 9.93 -6.15
C PHE A 35 8.32 10.38 -7.52
N ASP A 36 9.60 10.74 -7.59
CA ASP A 36 10.34 10.64 -8.84
C ASP A 36 10.67 9.16 -9.19
N GLU A 37 11.30 8.91 -10.33
CA GLU A 37 11.66 7.56 -10.78
C GLU A 37 12.60 6.82 -9.81
N GLN A 38 13.59 7.52 -9.26
CA GLN A 38 14.58 6.91 -8.35
C GLN A 38 13.96 6.60 -7.00
N GLU A 39 13.15 7.52 -6.48
CA GLU A 39 12.38 7.35 -5.25
C GLU A 39 11.40 6.19 -5.37
N PHE A 40 10.70 6.08 -6.51
CA PHE A 40 9.76 4.99 -6.75
C PHE A 40 10.47 3.64 -6.82
N SER A 41 11.59 3.54 -7.54
CA SER A 41 12.39 2.32 -7.61
C SER A 41 12.97 1.91 -6.24
N SER A 42 13.43 2.88 -5.46
CA SER A 42 13.90 2.65 -4.09
C SER A 42 12.77 2.16 -3.18
N PHE A 43 11.59 2.73 -3.34
CA PHE A 43 10.40 2.31 -2.59
C PHE A 43 9.96 0.88 -2.96
N GLN A 44 10.05 0.48 -4.23
CA GLN A 44 9.84 -0.90 -4.67
C GLN A 44 10.78 -1.87 -3.94
N MET A 45 12.09 -1.63 -4.01
CA MET A 45 13.08 -2.48 -3.34
C MET A 45 12.86 -2.55 -1.82
N PHE A 46 12.49 -1.43 -1.20
CA PHE A 46 12.14 -1.38 0.21
C PHE A 46 10.96 -2.29 0.54
N LEU A 47 9.86 -2.23 -0.21
CA LEU A 47 8.68 -3.08 0.03
C LEU A 47 8.97 -4.57 -0.15
N GLU A 48 9.85 -4.95 -1.09
CA GLU A 48 10.28 -6.34 -1.28
C GLU A 48 11.12 -6.86 -0.11
N ALA A 49 11.92 -6.00 0.51
CA ALA A 49 12.78 -6.34 1.63
C ALA A 49 12.03 -6.47 2.98
N ILE A 50 10.74 -6.11 3.04
CA ILE A 50 9.94 -6.25 4.27
C ILE A 50 9.68 -7.73 4.55
N ASP A 51 10.29 -8.22 5.63
CA ASP A 51 10.03 -9.53 6.21
C ASP A 51 8.72 -9.51 7.01
N VAL A 52 7.64 -9.96 6.37
CA VAL A 52 6.29 -9.99 6.97
C VAL A 52 6.23 -10.95 8.16
N ASP A 53 6.84 -12.13 8.03
CA ASP A 53 6.77 -13.18 9.04
C ASP A 53 7.50 -12.76 10.33
N TYR A 54 8.62 -12.03 10.18
CA TYR A 54 9.31 -11.40 11.32
C TYR A 54 8.38 -10.47 12.11
N TRP A 55 7.66 -9.57 11.43
CA TRP A 55 6.79 -8.61 12.09
C TRP A 55 5.54 -9.24 12.72
N GLU A 56 4.94 -10.22 12.05
CA GLU A 56 3.81 -10.97 12.60
C GLU A 56 4.20 -11.72 13.87
N THR A 57 5.37 -12.37 13.87
CA THR A 57 5.90 -13.10 15.03
C THR A 57 6.25 -12.16 16.18
N LYS A 58 6.94 -11.05 15.89
CA LYS A 58 7.36 -10.06 16.89
C LYS A 58 6.17 -9.47 17.66
N TYR A 59 5.04 -9.28 16.99
CA TYR A 59 3.83 -8.69 17.56
C TYR A 59 2.68 -9.70 17.72
N GLU A 60 2.98 -11.00 17.75
CA GLU A 60 1.97 -12.07 17.84
C GLU A 60 1.08 -11.91 19.08
N ARG A 61 1.68 -11.53 20.22
CA ARG A 61 1.00 -11.38 21.52
C ARG A 61 0.28 -10.05 21.72
N THR A 62 0.27 -9.19 20.71
CA THR A 62 -0.39 -7.88 20.76
C THR A 62 -1.76 -7.97 20.10
N ALA A 63 -2.79 -7.43 20.76
CA ALA A 63 -4.16 -7.38 20.26
C ALA A 63 -4.37 -6.34 19.12
N MET A 64 -3.29 -5.80 18.55
CA MET A 64 -3.35 -4.79 17.49
C MET A 64 -3.55 -5.48 16.13
N GLY A 65 -4.53 -5.02 15.34
CA GLY A 65 -4.80 -5.53 13.99
C GLY A 65 -3.74 -5.16 12.95
N ARG A 66 -3.05 -4.02 13.13
CA ARG A 66 -1.94 -3.57 12.27
C ARG A 66 -0.62 -3.69 13.02
N LYS A 67 0.38 -4.32 12.39
CA LYS A 67 1.63 -4.76 13.06
C LYS A 67 2.91 -4.46 12.29
N ILE A 68 2.82 -4.08 11.02
CA ILE A 68 3.98 -3.88 10.14
C ILE A 68 4.25 -2.38 10.03
N PRO A 69 5.31 -1.85 10.68
CA PRO A 69 5.64 -0.44 10.58
C PRO A 69 6.48 -0.14 9.34
N ILE A 70 6.04 0.84 8.55
CA ILE A 70 6.83 1.52 7.53
C ILE A 70 7.27 2.86 8.13
N GLN A 71 8.58 2.96 8.38
CA GLN A 71 9.17 4.17 8.93
C GLN A 71 9.31 5.20 7.81
N THR A 72 8.89 6.44 8.09
CA THR A 72 9.11 7.56 7.19
C THR A 72 10.31 8.38 7.64
N ILE A 73 10.81 9.27 6.77
CA ILE A 73 11.88 10.22 7.13
C ILE A 73 11.38 11.22 8.21
N GLN A 74 10.08 11.50 8.22
CA GLN A 74 9.47 12.31 9.26
C GLN A 74 9.39 11.48 10.56
N HIS A 75 10.19 11.86 11.56
CA HIS A 75 10.35 11.08 12.78
C HIS A 75 9.06 10.98 13.61
N ASN A 76 8.10 11.88 13.36
CA ASN A 76 6.78 11.92 13.98
C ASN A 76 5.69 11.22 13.15
N LEU A 77 6.05 10.53 12.06
CA LEU A 77 5.11 9.82 11.19
C LEU A 77 5.60 8.39 10.92
N THR A 78 4.79 7.42 11.35
CA THR A 78 4.97 6.01 11.02
C THR A 78 3.67 5.50 10.42
N ILE A 79 3.78 4.81 9.29
CA ILE A 79 2.64 4.12 8.67
C ILE A 79 2.64 2.70 9.24
N ILE A 80 1.54 2.25 9.81
CA ILE A 80 1.41 0.88 10.35
C ILE A 80 0.36 0.18 9.51
N LEU A 81 0.71 -0.98 8.96
CA LEU A 81 -0.13 -1.79 8.09
C LEU A 81 -0.37 -3.18 8.70
N ASN A 82 -1.46 -3.83 8.31
CA ASN A 82 -1.60 -5.27 8.44
C ASN A 82 -1.06 -6.00 7.19
N LYS A 83 -1.05 -7.33 7.22
CA LYS A 83 -0.55 -8.16 6.11
C LYS A 83 -1.31 -7.93 4.81
N GLN A 84 -2.64 -7.87 4.86
CA GLN A 84 -3.48 -7.66 3.68
C GLN A 84 -3.25 -6.29 3.06
N GLU A 85 -3.16 -5.24 3.89
CA GLU A 85 -2.84 -3.87 3.46
C GLU A 85 -1.45 -3.79 2.82
N LEU A 86 -0.45 -4.47 3.38
CA LEU A 86 0.88 -4.50 2.78
C LEU A 86 0.90 -5.21 1.42
N GLU A 87 0.20 -6.34 1.28
CA GLU A 87 0.10 -7.03 0.00
C GLU A 87 -0.68 -6.20 -1.03
N ALA A 88 -1.78 -5.55 -0.64
CA ALA A 88 -2.49 -4.61 -1.50
C ALA A 88 -1.62 -3.41 -1.94
N LEU A 89 -0.75 -2.92 -1.06
CA LEU A 89 0.23 -1.90 -1.39
C LEU A 89 1.27 -2.41 -2.41
N LYS A 90 1.85 -3.59 -2.16
CA LYS A 90 2.78 -4.25 -3.09
C LYS A 90 2.14 -4.48 -4.45
N ASP A 91 0.87 -4.85 -4.49
CA ASP A 91 0.12 -5.10 -5.73
C ASP A 91 -0.01 -3.86 -6.63
N LEU A 92 -0.13 -2.66 -6.03
CA LEU A 92 -0.10 -1.39 -6.75
C LEU A 92 1.30 -1.04 -7.22
N VAL A 93 2.27 -1.07 -6.30
CA VAL A 93 3.64 -0.58 -6.51
C VAL A 93 4.44 -1.49 -7.45
N MET A 94 4.15 -2.80 -7.45
CA MET A 94 4.75 -3.78 -8.35
C MET A 94 3.97 -3.95 -9.66
N LEU A 95 2.93 -3.12 -9.89
CA LEU A 95 2.10 -3.16 -11.09
C LEU A 95 1.50 -4.55 -11.37
N LYS A 96 1.18 -5.31 -10.30
CA LYS A 96 0.54 -6.63 -10.41
C LYS A 96 -0.94 -6.50 -10.77
N THR A 97 -1.55 -5.36 -10.47
CA THR A 97 -2.97 -5.04 -10.72
C THR A 97 -3.19 -4.27 -12.03
N LYS A 98 -2.53 -4.69 -13.12
CA LYS A 98 -2.78 -4.13 -14.48
C LYS A 98 -4.21 -4.33 -14.99
N LYS A 99 -5.07 -5.04 -14.25
CA LYS A 99 -6.50 -5.23 -14.56
C LYS A 99 -7.35 -4.50 -13.51
N PRO A 100 -8.05 -3.41 -13.85
CA PRO A 100 -8.71 -2.52 -12.89
C PRO A 100 -10.00 -3.06 -12.26
N PHE A 101 -10.35 -4.33 -12.46
CA PHE A 101 -11.59 -4.93 -11.97
C PHE A 101 -11.35 -6.35 -11.49
N ASN A 102 -10.97 -6.48 -10.22
CA ASN A 102 -11.27 -7.71 -9.48
C ASN A 102 -12.54 -7.44 -8.67
N GLU A 103 -13.47 -8.39 -8.69
CA GLU A 103 -14.66 -8.36 -7.82
C GLU A 103 -14.21 -8.35 -6.36
N LEU A 104 -14.84 -7.51 -5.52
CA LEU A 104 -14.56 -7.49 -4.08
C LEU A 104 -14.98 -8.84 -3.49
N SER A 105 -14.05 -9.53 -2.84
CA SER A 105 -14.35 -10.73 -2.07
C SER A 105 -14.83 -10.36 -0.67
N VAL A 106 -15.54 -11.28 -0.01
CA VAL A 106 -16.00 -11.09 1.38
C VAL A 106 -14.81 -10.87 2.33
N ILE A 107 -13.64 -11.42 2.01
CA ILE A 107 -12.41 -11.30 2.81
C ILE A 107 -11.83 -9.88 2.73
N ASP A 108 -12.15 -9.14 1.66
CA ASP A 108 -11.70 -7.75 1.48
C ASP A 108 -12.50 -6.75 2.32
N ILE A 109 -13.53 -7.22 3.04
CA ILE A 109 -14.42 -6.38 3.84
C ILE A 109 -14.27 -6.68 5.33
N ASP A 110 -13.64 -5.74 6.05
CA ASP A 110 -13.38 -5.85 7.48
C ASP A 110 -14.62 -5.43 8.30
N TYR A 111 -15.62 -6.32 8.36
CA TYR A 111 -16.82 -6.14 9.20
C TYR A 111 -16.64 -6.81 10.57
N LEU A 112 -16.95 -6.08 11.64
CA LEU A 112 -17.26 -6.68 12.93
C LEU A 112 -18.59 -7.43 12.80
N PHE A 113 -18.54 -8.76 12.75
CA PHE A 113 -19.75 -9.59 12.81
C PHE A 113 -20.38 -9.46 14.18
N PHE A 114 -21.41 -8.61 14.30
CA PHE A 114 -22.30 -8.63 15.44
C PHE A 114 -23.22 -9.85 15.31
N LEU A 115 -22.88 -10.93 16.00
CA LEU A 115 -23.77 -12.07 16.19
C LEU A 115 -24.82 -11.67 17.25
N ASN A 116 -26.10 -11.68 16.85
CA ASN A 116 -27.24 -11.54 17.77
C ASN A 116 -27.49 -12.84 18.54
#